data_AF-A0A9E6CH24-F1
#
_entry.id   AF-A0A9E6CH24-F1
#
_cell.length_a   1.000
_cell.length_b   1.000
_cell.length_c   1.000
_cell.angle_alpha   90.00
_cell.angle_beta   90.00
_cell.angle_gamma   90.00
#
_symmetry.space_group_name_H-M   'P 1'
#
loop_
_entity.id
_entity.type
_entity.pdbx_description
1 polymer ?
#
loop_
_entity_poly.entity_id
_entity_poly.type
_entity_poly.pdbx_seq_one_letter_code
_entity_poly.pdbx_strand_id
1 'polypeptide(L)'
;MSMKNIAVGLLIFTVLVSFPPDIWVGKVPSFQSVLSRVGEASASQLSLFVEENETFPSTDLFQQLIDLVVENNPTLQSQRKIIAEIELIPIPKRFREISLTLRGGLGSEWDEYNRTVRMAPLARMELEIPLYNPSKQRNILEQKIAVNRELEQVKQRYSDLKNSIISDLLNRVAKLSQLNNEKKNLTELKTYLSDNLHSLEKQVKAGIIEPDTLWALTEKIMNLDTKIYNLSSQFKTLKWGTAATLGGGKWQKLLQMLDEIST
;
A
#
# COMPACT_ATOMS: atom_id res chain seq x y z
N MET A 1 -14.03 10.47 47.49
CA MET A 1 -13.87 10.99 46.10
C MET A 1 -12.45 10.62 45.67
N SER A 2 -12.16 9.40 45.22
CA SER A 2 -12.52 8.70 43.97
C SER A 2 -12.04 9.43 42.70
N MET A 3 -10.92 8.97 42.14
CA MET A 3 -10.70 8.44 40.77
C MET A 3 -9.21 8.02 40.71
N LYS A 4 -8.84 6.74 40.96
CA LYS A 4 -8.64 5.67 39.97
C LYS A 4 -8.19 6.17 38.59
N ASN A 5 -6.91 5.97 38.29
CA ASN A 5 -6.45 5.62 36.94
C ASN A 5 -5.38 4.53 37.01
N ILE A 6 -5.56 3.56 36.13
CA ILE A 6 -4.99 2.22 36.12
C ILE A 6 -3.66 2.28 35.36
N ALA A 7 -2.57 1.92 36.02
CA ALA A 7 -1.30 1.62 35.36
C ALA A 7 -1.37 0.19 34.81
N VAL A 8 -1.44 0.05 33.49
CA VAL A 8 -1.28 -1.23 32.80
C VAL A 8 0.21 -1.45 32.60
N GLY A 9 0.78 -2.34 33.40
CA GLY A 9 2.16 -2.80 33.28
C GLY A 9 2.34 -3.62 32.00
N LEU A 10 3.32 -3.22 31.18
CA LEU A 10 3.82 -4.02 30.07
C LEU A 10 4.85 -5.01 30.64
N LEU A 11 4.41 -6.26 30.83
CA LEU A 11 5.28 -7.40 31.17
C LEU A 11 6.21 -7.68 29.98
N ILE A 12 7.46 -7.25 30.08
CA ILE A 12 8.53 -7.70 29.18
C ILE A 12 9.05 -9.03 29.74
N PHE A 13 8.72 -10.12 29.06
CA PHE A 13 9.31 -11.43 29.31
C PHE A 13 10.76 -11.42 28.81
N THR A 14 11.71 -11.19 29.71
CA THR A 14 13.14 -11.43 29.48
C THR A 14 13.41 -12.92 29.61
N VAL A 15 13.48 -13.65 28.50
CA VAL A 15 14.08 -14.97 28.47
C VAL A 15 15.59 -14.78 28.35
N LEU A 16 16.27 -14.87 29.49
CA LEU A 16 17.72 -14.86 29.59
C LEU A 16 18.25 -16.22 29.12
N VAL A 17 18.58 -16.36 27.82
CA VAL A 17 19.37 -17.50 27.35
C VAL A 17 20.83 -17.10 27.40
N SER A 18 21.54 -17.65 28.38
CA SER A 18 22.99 -17.57 28.51
C SER A 18 23.64 -18.38 27.38
N PHE A 19 24.34 -17.71 26.46
CA PHE A 19 25.29 -18.32 25.54
C PHE A 19 26.70 -17.83 25.90
N PRO A 20 27.73 -18.70 25.85
CA PRO A 20 29.09 -18.34 26.20
C PRO A 20 29.65 -17.26 25.25
N PRO A 21 30.52 -16.37 25.74
CA PRO A 21 31.17 -15.36 24.93
C PRO A 21 32.32 -16.03 24.21
N ASP A 22 32.18 -16.24 22.91
CA ASP A 22 33.25 -16.05 21.93
C ASP A 22 32.75 -16.56 20.57
N ILE A 23 33.23 -15.88 19.53
CA ILE A 23 33.08 -16.15 18.09
C ILE A 23 31.99 -15.31 17.40
N TRP A 24 32.51 -14.37 16.58
CA TRP A 24 31.89 -13.43 15.64
C TRP A 24 31.48 -12.04 16.15
N VAL A 25 32.52 -11.19 16.24
CA VAL A 25 32.43 -9.73 16.09
C VAL A 25 32.01 -9.41 14.66
N GLY A 26 30.73 -9.09 14.48
CA GLY A 26 30.20 -8.35 13.35
C GLY A 26 29.15 -7.40 13.90
N LYS A 27 29.47 -6.10 14.00
CA LYS A 27 28.55 -5.06 14.46
C LYS A 27 27.34 -5.04 13.51
N VAL A 28 26.24 -5.67 13.90
CA VAL A 28 24.94 -5.47 13.25
C VAL A 28 24.38 -4.16 13.81
N PRO A 29 24.28 -3.07 13.03
CA PRO A 29 23.60 -1.88 13.51
C PRO A 29 22.14 -2.22 13.77
N SER A 30 21.62 -1.78 14.92
CA SER A 30 20.21 -1.96 15.25
C SER A 30 19.34 -1.21 14.24
N PHE A 31 18.39 -1.93 13.61
CA PHE A 31 17.47 -1.45 12.56
C PHE A 31 16.66 -0.20 12.96
N GLN A 32 16.51 0.08 14.26
CA GLN A 32 15.86 1.31 14.75
C GLN A 32 16.64 2.58 14.40
N SER A 33 17.97 2.50 14.24
CA SER A 33 18.79 3.65 13.81
C SER A 33 18.74 3.92 12.31
N VAL A 34 18.26 2.95 11.51
CA VAL A 34 18.15 3.06 10.05
C VAL A 34 16.78 3.64 9.66
N LEU A 35 15.70 3.23 10.34
CA LEU A 35 14.33 3.69 10.05
C LEU A 35 14.11 5.18 10.35
N SER A 36 14.89 5.80 11.25
CA SER A 36 14.79 7.24 11.53
C SER A 36 15.40 8.13 10.44
N ARG A 37 16.12 7.55 9.46
CA ARG A 37 16.71 8.27 8.32
C ARG A 37 15.95 8.08 7.00
N VAL A 38 14.92 7.24 6.99
CA VAL A 38 14.11 6.91 5.78
C VAL A 38 13.08 8.01 5.43
N GLY A 39 12.95 9.04 6.26
CA GLY A 39 12.00 10.13 6.05
C GLY A 39 12.30 11.07 4.87
N GLU A 40 13.50 11.05 4.27
CA GLU A 40 13.90 12.07 3.27
C GLU A 40 14.74 11.57 2.08
N ALA A 41 14.88 10.27 1.85
CA ALA A 41 15.85 9.77 0.86
C ALA A 41 15.27 9.50 -0.54
N SER A 42 15.79 10.25 -1.52
CA SER A 42 15.58 10.10 -2.96
C SER A 42 16.13 8.77 -3.51
N ALA A 43 15.68 8.42 -4.72
CA ALA A 43 15.99 7.20 -5.48
C ALA A 43 17.50 6.82 -5.55
N SER A 44 18.41 7.76 -5.29
CA SER A 44 19.86 7.53 -5.22
C SER A 44 20.34 6.76 -3.98
N GLN A 45 19.53 6.64 -2.91
CA GLN A 45 19.91 5.82 -1.74
C GLN A 45 19.44 4.37 -1.85
N LEU A 46 18.45 4.08 -2.69
CA LEU A 46 18.04 2.70 -3.01
C LEU A 46 19.15 1.96 -3.77
N SER A 47 19.93 2.66 -4.59
CA SER A 47 21.10 2.08 -5.28
C SER A 47 22.28 1.78 -4.34
N LEU A 48 22.37 2.42 -3.17
CA LEU A 48 23.43 2.13 -2.20
C LEU A 48 23.12 0.92 -1.29
N PHE A 49 21.84 0.53 -1.22
CA PHE A 49 21.39 -0.69 -0.53
C PHE A 49 21.57 -1.97 -1.38
N VAL A 50 21.96 -1.82 -2.66
CA VAL A 50 22.05 -2.91 -3.66
C VAL A 50 23.43 -3.58 -3.68
N GLU A 51 24.44 -3.05 -2.97
CA GLU A 51 25.83 -3.48 -3.17
C GLU A 51 26.39 -4.45 -2.11
N GLU A 52 25.68 -4.77 -1.02
CA GLU A 52 26.09 -5.84 -0.09
C GLU A 52 25.11 -7.01 -0.09
N ASN A 53 25.41 -7.99 -0.94
CA ASN A 53 24.93 -9.37 -0.90
C ASN A 53 23.41 -9.58 -0.78
N GLU A 54 22.72 -9.70 -1.92
CA GLU A 54 21.69 -10.73 -2.15
C GLU A 54 21.16 -10.61 -3.59
N THR A 55 20.95 -11.75 -4.26
CA THR A 55 20.37 -11.84 -5.60
C THR A 55 18.92 -11.37 -5.57
N PHE A 56 18.71 -10.07 -5.72
CA PHE A 56 17.38 -9.52 -5.96
C PHE A 56 16.90 -9.93 -7.35
N PRO A 57 15.64 -10.40 -7.51
CA PRO A 57 15.05 -10.63 -8.82
C PRO A 57 15.08 -9.33 -9.62
N SER A 58 15.33 -9.46 -10.92
CA SER A 58 15.54 -8.36 -11.87
C SER A 58 14.66 -7.15 -11.56
N THR A 59 15.24 -5.95 -11.52
CA THR A 59 14.56 -4.65 -11.24
C THR A 59 13.19 -4.51 -11.93
N ASP A 60 13.02 -5.15 -13.08
CA ASP A 60 11.78 -5.27 -13.83
C ASP A 60 10.63 -5.97 -13.07
N LEU A 61 10.86 -7.09 -12.39
CA LEU A 61 9.84 -7.82 -11.62
C LEU A 61 9.31 -7.02 -10.43
N PHE A 62 10.18 -6.29 -9.74
CA PHE A 62 9.76 -5.38 -8.66
C PHE A 62 8.90 -4.24 -9.18
N GLN A 63 9.27 -3.67 -10.32
CA GLN A 63 8.49 -2.62 -10.96
C GLN A 63 7.12 -3.15 -11.39
N GLN A 64 7.07 -4.32 -12.03
CA GLN A 64 5.82 -5.00 -12.39
C GLN A 64 4.93 -5.29 -11.18
N LEU A 65 5.53 -5.66 -10.05
CA LEU A 65 4.81 -5.94 -8.82
C LEU A 65 4.19 -4.65 -8.23
N ILE A 66 4.95 -3.55 -8.20
CA ILE A 66 4.47 -2.24 -7.77
C ILE A 66 3.33 -1.77 -8.68
N ASP A 67 3.50 -1.85 -10.00
CA ASP A 67 2.51 -1.43 -10.98
C ASP A 67 1.22 -2.25 -10.84
N LEU A 68 1.34 -3.56 -10.68
CA LEU A 68 0.20 -4.44 -10.45
C LEU A 68 -0.58 -4.04 -9.19
N VAL A 69 0.08 -3.77 -8.07
CA VAL A 69 -0.58 -3.35 -6.83
C VAL A 69 -1.20 -1.96 -6.98
N VAL A 70 -0.49 -0.99 -7.54
CA VAL A 70 -0.99 0.39 -7.70
C VAL A 70 -2.19 0.44 -8.64
N GLU A 71 -2.26 -0.41 -9.67
CA GLU A 71 -3.39 -0.47 -10.59
C GLU A 71 -4.62 -1.18 -10.01
N ASN A 72 -4.41 -2.26 -9.25
CA ASN A 72 -5.48 -3.18 -8.89
C ASN A 72 -5.92 -3.07 -7.42
N ASN A 73 -5.26 -2.24 -6.61
CA ASN A 73 -5.65 -2.04 -5.22
C ASN A 73 -7.06 -1.39 -5.13
N PRO A 74 -8.00 -2.01 -4.39
CA PRO A 74 -9.39 -1.54 -4.35
C PRO A 74 -9.53 -0.16 -3.70
N THR A 75 -8.70 0.16 -2.71
CA THR A 75 -8.72 1.46 -2.03
C THR A 75 -8.27 2.58 -2.96
N LEU A 76 -7.20 2.35 -3.75
CA LEU A 76 -6.75 3.31 -4.76
C LEU A 76 -7.80 3.51 -5.86
N GLN A 77 -8.46 2.44 -6.31
CA GLN A 77 -9.55 2.54 -7.29
C GLN A 77 -10.73 3.37 -6.76
N SER A 78 -11.10 3.20 -5.49
CA SER A 78 -12.13 4.02 -4.86
C SER A 78 -11.74 5.51 -4.83
N GLN A 79 -10.48 5.82 -4.49
CA GLN A 79 -10.00 7.21 -4.48
C GLN A 79 -9.94 7.83 -5.88
N ARG A 80 -9.56 7.07 -6.92
CA ARG A 80 -9.63 7.55 -8.31
C ARG A 80 -11.04 7.92 -8.74
N LYS A 81 -12.05 7.15 -8.30
CA LYS A 81 -13.46 7.48 -8.58
C LYS A 81 -13.88 8.81 -7.92
N ILE A 82 -13.45 9.06 -6.69
CA ILE A 82 -13.71 10.32 -5.98
C ILE A 82 -13.07 11.50 -6.72
N ILE A 83 -11.81 11.36 -7.15
CA ILE A 83 -11.12 12.40 -7.94
C ILE A 83 -11.90 12.68 -9.23
N ALA A 84 -12.30 11.64 -9.96
CA ALA A 84 -13.07 11.78 -11.20
C ALA A 84 -14.44 12.45 -10.96
N GLU A 85 -15.11 12.13 -9.85
CA GLU A 85 -16.39 12.74 -9.48
C GLU A 85 -16.25 14.24 -9.17
N ILE A 86 -15.19 14.64 -8.45
CA ILE A 86 -14.89 16.05 -8.17
C ILE A 86 -14.52 16.80 -9.46
N GLU A 87 -13.76 16.18 -10.36
CA GLU A 87 -13.40 16.77 -11.67
C GLU A 87 -14.61 17.01 -12.58
N LEU A 88 -15.68 16.22 -12.42
CA LEU A 88 -16.93 16.37 -13.18
C LEU A 88 -17.86 17.45 -12.63
N ILE A 89 -17.61 18.00 -11.43
CA ILE A 89 -18.44 19.06 -10.86
C ILE A 89 -18.39 20.29 -11.78
N PRO A 90 -19.50 20.68 -12.42
CA PRO A 90 -19.50 21.81 -13.33
C PRO A 90 -19.21 23.08 -12.55
N ILE A 91 -18.06 23.69 -12.81
CA ILE A 91 -17.73 25.01 -12.26
C ILE A 91 -18.72 26.00 -12.88
N PRO A 92 -19.53 26.72 -12.08
CA PRO A 92 -20.48 27.67 -12.61
C PRO A 92 -19.75 28.70 -13.47
N LYS A 93 -20.22 28.82 -14.71
CA LYS A 93 -19.60 29.69 -15.69
C LYS A 93 -19.65 31.14 -15.21
N ARG A 94 -18.63 31.92 -15.54
CA ARG A 94 -18.62 33.36 -15.26
C ARG A 94 -19.88 33.98 -15.86
N PHE A 95 -20.55 34.87 -15.11
CA PHE A 95 -21.77 35.63 -15.49
C PHE A 95 -21.58 36.59 -16.69
N ARG A 96 -20.82 36.23 -17.71
CA ARG A 96 -20.59 37.01 -18.92
C ARG A 96 -21.05 36.29 -20.18
N GLU A 97 -21.84 35.23 -20.06
CA GLU A 97 -22.48 34.63 -21.22
C GLU A 97 -23.72 35.46 -21.55
N ILE A 98 -23.58 36.34 -22.54
CA ILE A 98 -24.73 36.97 -23.20
C ILE A 98 -25.48 35.84 -23.89
N SER A 99 -26.71 35.57 -23.47
CA SER A 99 -27.54 34.56 -24.12
C SER A 99 -28.45 35.23 -25.14
N LEU A 100 -28.48 34.69 -26.35
CA LEU A 100 -29.43 35.08 -27.39
C LEU A 100 -30.33 33.90 -27.64
N THR A 101 -31.62 34.05 -27.32
CA THR A 101 -32.61 33.00 -27.54
C THR A 101 -33.63 33.46 -28.57
N LEU A 102 -33.88 32.62 -29.57
CA LEU A 102 -34.95 32.82 -30.53
C LEU A 102 -36.16 32.00 -30.07
N ARG A 103 -37.25 32.67 -29.71
CA ARG A 103 -38.51 32.03 -29.36
C ARG A 103 -39.53 32.26 -30.49
N GLY A 104 -40.04 31.18 -31.05
CA GLY A 104 -41.19 31.20 -31.95
C GLY A 104 -42.48 30.90 -31.17
N GLY A 105 -43.56 31.60 -31.48
CA GLY A 105 -44.87 31.37 -30.89
C GLY A 105 -46.00 32.01 -31.69
N LEU A 106 -47.23 31.85 -31.22
CA LEU A 106 -48.37 32.62 -31.70
C LEU A 106 -48.62 33.76 -30.71
N GLY A 107 -48.91 34.96 -31.20
CA GLY A 107 -49.37 36.04 -30.34
C GLY A 107 -50.46 36.86 -30.99
N SER A 108 -51.19 37.58 -30.15
CA SER A 108 -52.24 38.50 -30.58
C SER A 108 -51.63 39.80 -31.08
N GLU A 109 -51.88 40.11 -32.35
CA GLU A 109 -51.59 41.41 -32.96
C GLU A 109 -52.89 42.21 -33.06
N TRP A 110 -52.84 43.51 -32.74
CA TRP A 110 -53.95 44.42 -32.93
C TRP A 110 -53.95 44.90 -34.39
N ASP A 111 -54.98 44.56 -35.15
CA ASP A 111 -55.14 45.03 -36.52
C ASP A 111 -55.79 46.42 -36.52
N GLU A 112 -54.98 47.46 -36.74
CA GLU A 112 -55.41 48.86 -36.68
C GLU A 112 -56.49 49.21 -37.73
N TYR A 113 -56.52 48.50 -38.86
CA TYR A 113 -57.47 48.75 -39.94
C TYR A 113 -58.84 48.11 -39.67
N ASN A 114 -58.87 46.88 -39.14
CA ASN A 114 -60.12 46.17 -38.88
C ASN A 114 -60.58 46.23 -37.42
N ARG A 115 -59.82 46.87 -36.52
CA ARG A 115 -60.09 46.93 -35.06
C ARG A 115 -60.37 45.57 -34.44
N THR A 116 -59.70 44.53 -34.92
CA THR A 116 -59.85 43.15 -34.43
C THR A 116 -58.51 42.60 -33.99
N VAL A 117 -58.53 41.79 -32.92
CA VAL A 117 -57.35 41.03 -32.48
C VAL A 117 -57.22 39.78 -33.36
N ARG A 118 -56.09 39.61 -34.02
CA ARG A 118 -55.79 38.40 -34.80
C ARG A 118 -54.59 37.67 -34.21
N MET A 119 -54.60 36.34 -34.28
CA MET A 119 -53.44 35.51 -33.91
C MET A 119 -52.47 35.48 -35.10
N ALA A 120 -51.24 35.92 -34.87
CA ALA A 120 -50.18 35.92 -35.87
C ALA A 120 -48.95 35.15 -35.34
N PRO A 121 -48.15 34.53 -36.22
CA PRO A 121 -46.87 33.97 -35.83
C PRO A 121 -45.95 35.11 -35.38
N LEU A 122 -45.38 34.96 -34.18
CA LEU A 122 -44.40 35.85 -33.61
C LEU A 122 -43.07 35.12 -33.45
N ALA A 123 -42.01 35.72 -33.96
CA ALA A 123 -40.65 35.37 -33.60
C ALA A 123 -40.10 36.49 -32.72
N ARG A 124 -39.63 36.15 -31.52
CA ARG A 124 -39.00 37.09 -30.60
C ARG A 124 -37.57 36.67 -30.35
N MET A 125 -36.64 37.61 -30.52
CA MET A 125 -35.26 37.47 -30.08
C MET A 125 -35.17 38.06 -28.67
N GLU A 126 -34.81 37.23 -27.70
CA GLU A 126 -34.59 37.63 -26.32
C GLU A 126 -33.08 37.63 -26.06
N LEU A 127 -32.55 38.82 -25.76
CA LEU A 127 -31.17 39.03 -25.38
C LEU A 127 -31.11 39.14 -23.86
N GLU A 128 -30.57 38.13 -23.19
CA GLU A 128 -30.35 38.17 -21.75
C GLU A 128 -28.94 38.70 -21.47
N ILE A 129 -28.86 39.94 -20.96
CA ILE A 129 -27.61 40.55 -20.50
C ILE A 129 -27.59 40.43 -18.98
N PRO A 130 -26.78 39.51 -18.40
CA PRO A 130 -26.67 39.41 -16.95
C PRO A 130 -26.08 40.71 -16.39
N LEU A 131 -26.84 41.38 -15.51
CA LEU A 131 -26.33 42.55 -14.78
C LEU A 131 -25.22 42.11 -13.81
N TYR A 132 -24.15 42.91 -13.74
CA TYR A 132 -23.03 42.65 -12.84
C TYR A 132 -23.50 42.62 -11.38
N ASN A 133 -23.43 41.46 -10.74
CA ASN A 133 -23.71 41.29 -9.31
C ASN A 133 -22.43 40.84 -8.59
N PRO A 134 -21.79 41.71 -7.77
CA PRO A 134 -20.52 41.40 -7.12
C PRO A 134 -20.65 40.24 -6.12
N SER A 135 -21.78 40.10 -5.42
CA SER A 135 -22.00 39.01 -4.46
C SER A 135 -22.06 37.66 -5.15
N LYS A 136 -22.77 37.56 -6.29
CA LYS A 136 -22.82 36.33 -7.08
C LYS A 136 -21.45 35.97 -7.67
N GLN A 137 -20.64 36.94 -8.07
CA GLN A 137 -19.27 36.68 -8.54
C GLN A 137 -18.34 36.20 -7.43
N ARG A 138 -18.44 36.78 -6.23
CA ARG A 138 -17.71 36.29 -5.05
C ARG A 138 -18.07 34.84 -4.75
N ASN A 139 -19.35 34.49 -4.75
CA ASN A 139 -19.80 33.12 -4.51
C ASN A 139 -19.26 32.13 -5.57
N ILE A 140 -19.23 32.48 -6.86
CA ILE A 140 -18.62 31.63 -7.89
C ILE A 140 -17.11 31.46 -7.68
N LEU A 141 -16.41 32.55 -7.34
CA LEU A 141 -14.97 32.49 -7.07
C LEU A 141 -14.69 31.64 -5.83
N GLU A 142 -15.47 31.79 -4.77
CA GLU A 142 -15.38 30.99 -3.55
C GLU A 142 -15.67 29.51 -3.84
N GLN A 143 -16.70 29.20 -4.62
CA GLN A 143 -16.98 27.82 -5.05
C GLN A 143 -15.84 27.24 -5.88
N LYS A 144 -15.29 28.00 -6.84
CA LYS A 144 -14.14 27.54 -7.63
C LYS A 144 -12.90 27.30 -6.75
N ILE A 145 -12.64 28.19 -5.79
CA ILE A 145 -11.54 28.03 -4.83
C ILE A 145 -11.79 26.81 -3.94
N ALA A 146 -13.03 26.59 -3.48
CA ALA A 146 -13.40 25.45 -2.65
C ALA A 146 -13.21 24.12 -3.40
N VAL A 147 -13.74 24.02 -4.63
CA VAL A 147 -13.58 22.82 -5.49
C VAL A 147 -12.11 22.56 -5.79
N ASN A 148 -11.33 23.59 -6.14
CA ASN A 148 -9.89 23.42 -6.37
C ASN A 148 -9.15 22.96 -5.11
N ARG A 149 -9.47 23.53 -3.93
CA ARG A 149 -8.87 23.11 -2.66
C ARG A 149 -9.22 21.67 -2.33
N GLU A 150 -10.47 21.27 -2.52
CA GLU A 150 -10.92 19.90 -2.30
C GLU A 150 -10.20 18.93 -3.24
N LEU A 151 -10.09 19.28 -4.53
CA LEU A 151 -9.38 18.49 -5.52
C LEU A 151 -7.89 18.33 -5.18
N GLU A 152 -7.20 19.41 -4.77
CA GLU A 152 -5.82 19.32 -4.31
C GLU A 152 -5.68 18.44 -3.06
N GLN A 153 -6.58 18.59 -2.08
CA GLN A 153 -6.57 17.75 -0.89
C GLN A 153 -6.80 16.26 -1.21
N VAL A 154 -7.71 15.94 -2.12
CA VAL A 154 -7.97 14.56 -2.53
C VAL A 154 -6.80 14.01 -3.35
N LYS A 155 -6.16 14.80 -4.21
CA LYS A 155 -4.95 14.39 -4.94
C LYS A 155 -3.77 14.13 -4.00
N GLN A 156 -3.61 14.97 -2.98
CA GLN A 156 -2.60 14.77 -1.95
C GLN A 156 -2.87 13.48 -1.17
N ARG A 157 -4.10 13.28 -0.67
CA ARG A 157 -4.51 12.05 0.03
C ARG A 157 -4.30 10.80 -0.83
N TYR A 158 -4.59 10.87 -2.12
CA TYR A 158 -4.34 9.78 -3.06
C TYR A 158 -2.84 9.47 -3.18
N SER A 159 -2.00 10.50 -3.27
CA SER A 159 -0.54 10.34 -3.33
C SER A 159 0.03 9.74 -2.05
N ASP A 160 -0.44 10.21 -0.89
CA ASP A 160 -0.06 9.69 0.43
C ASP A 160 -0.48 8.21 0.56
N LEU A 161 -1.70 7.88 0.14
CA LEU A 161 -2.21 6.50 0.15
C LEU A 161 -1.41 5.60 -0.81
N LYS A 162 -1.10 6.08 -2.01
CA LYS A 162 -0.27 5.34 -2.97
C LYS A 162 1.10 5.02 -2.36
N ASN A 163 1.76 6.01 -1.77
CA ASN A 163 3.06 5.83 -1.14
C ASN A 163 2.97 4.86 0.04
N SER A 164 1.95 4.99 0.90
CA SER A 164 1.71 4.08 2.01
C SER A 164 1.53 2.63 1.55
N ILE A 165 0.77 2.39 0.48
CA ILE A 165 0.56 1.05 -0.08
C ILE A 165 1.86 0.48 -0.65
N ILE A 166 2.65 1.30 -1.35
CA ILE A 166 3.96 0.89 -1.88
C ILE A 166 4.91 0.54 -0.72
N SER A 167 4.95 1.35 0.33
CA SER A 167 5.78 1.06 1.50
C SER A 167 5.33 -0.22 2.23
N ASP A 168 4.03 -0.43 2.43
CA ASP A 168 3.52 -1.66 3.03
C ASP A 168 3.89 -2.89 2.18
N LEU A 169 3.79 -2.78 0.86
CA LEU A 169 4.19 -3.83 -0.06
C LEU A 169 5.68 -4.17 0.06
N LEU A 170 6.54 -3.15 -0.02
CA LEU A 170 7.99 -3.34 0.09
C LEU A 170 8.39 -3.95 1.43
N ASN A 171 7.77 -3.51 2.53
CA ASN A 171 8.00 -4.08 3.85
C ASN A 171 7.60 -5.56 3.92
N ARG A 172 6.46 -5.93 3.31
CA ARG A 172 6.00 -7.33 3.24
C ARG A 172 6.92 -8.19 2.40
N VAL A 173 7.39 -7.69 1.25
CA VAL A 173 8.36 -8.41 0.41
C VAL A 173 9.70 -8.59 1.13
N ALA A 174 10.22 -7.54 1.77
CA ALA A 174 11.42 -7.63 2.59
C ALA A 174 11.26 -8.68 3.71
N LYS A 175 10.10 -8.71 4.36
CA LYS A 175 9.82 -9.71 5.40
C LYS A 175 9.70 -11.12 4.85
N LEU A 176 9.13 -11.30 3.66
CA LEU A 176 9.10 -12.61 2.97
C LEU A 176 10.51 -13.09 2.65
N SER A 177 11.38 -12.22 2.12
CA SER A 177 12.78 -12.53 1.85
C SER A 177 13.50 -12.97 3.14
N GLN A 178 13.37 -12.18 4.21
CA GLN A 178 13.95 -12.51 5.51
C GLN A 178 13.50 -13.90 6.01
N LEU A 179 12.18 -14.18 6.00
CA LEU A 179 11.64 -15.46 6.45
C LEU A 179 12.16 -16.64 5.59
N ASN A 180 12.35 -16.43 4.29
CA ASN A 180 12.88 -17.45 3.39
C ASN A 180 14.37 -17.72 3.66
N ASN A 181 15.17 -16.66 3.83
CA ASN A 181 16.60 -16.78 4.14
C ASN A 181 16.81 -17.48 5.49
N GLU A 182 16.05 -17.08 6.52
CA GLU A 182 16.08 -17.75 7.84
C GLU A 182 15.71 -19.24 7.72
N LYS A 183 14.65 -19.56 6.95
CA LYS A 183 14.24 -20.95 6.71
C LYS A 183 15.33 -21.74 6.00
N LYS A 184 15.96 -21.18 4.97
CA LYS A 184 17.04 -21.82 4.21
C LYS A 184 18.23 -22.13 5.10
N ASN A 185 18.69 -21.15 5.88
CA ASN A 185 19.80 -21.30 6.83
C ASN A 185 19.51 -22.40 7.87
N LEU A 186 18.30 -22.45 8.44
CA LEU A 186 17.93 -23.51 9.38
C LEU A 186 17.82 -24.88 8.71
N THR A 187 17.40 -24.93 7.45
CA THR A 187 17.31 -26.18 6.67
C THR A 187 18.70 -26.73 6.38
N GLU A 188 19.65 -25.88 5.98
CA GLU A 188 21.05 -26.27 5.78
C GLU A 188 21.69 -26.76 7.09
N LEU A 189 21.46 -26.05 8.20
CA LEU A 189 21.93 -26.48 9.51
C LEU A 189 21.32 -27.83 9.92
N LYS A 190 20.03 -28.05 9.67
CA LYS A 190 19.37 -29.33 9.94
C LYS A 190 20.03 -30.46 9.14
N THR A 191 20.27 -30.26 7.85
CA THR A 191 20.91 -31.27 7.00
C THR A 191 22.29 -31.63 7.54
N TYR A 192 23.11 -30.63 7.87
CA TYR A 192 24.43 -30.85 8.48
C TYR A 192 24.37 -31.64 9.80
N LEU A 193 23.42 -31.31 10.69
CA LEU A 193 23.26 -32.06 11.95
C LEU A 193 22.73 -33.48 11.71
N SER A 194 21.87 -33.68 10.72
CA SER A 194 21.32 -34.99 10.36
C SER A 194 22.39 -35.91 9.76
N ASP A 195 23.28 -35.37 8.93
CA ASP A 195 24.41 -36.12 8.38
C ASP A 195 25.36 -36.58 9.49
N ASN A 196 25.61 -35.71 10.47
CA ASN A 196 26.42 -36.04 11.64
C ASN A 196 25.76 -37.06 12.57
N LEU A 197 24.44 -37.10 12.64
CA LEU A 197 23.69 -38.03 13.49
C LEU A 197 24.02 -39.48 13.12
N HIS A 198 24.11 -39.80 11.83
CA HIS A 198 24.43 -41.17 11.39
C HIS A 198 25.83 -41.63 11.79
N SER A 199 26.80 -40.71 11.79
CA SER A 199 28.16 -40.98 12.29
C SER A 199 28.16 -41.19 13.80
N LEU A 200 27.42 -40.35 14.52
CA LEU A 200 27.32 -40.41 15.98
C LEU A 200 26.65 -41.70 16.45
N GLU A 201 25.59 -42.16 15.77
CA GLU A 201 24.94 -43.46 16.05
C GLU A 201 25.92 -44.63 16.00
N LYS A 202 26.85 -44.65 15.03
CA LYS A 202 27.86 -45.72 14.92
C LYS A 202 28.85 -45.67 16.08
N GLN A 203 29.26 -44.46 16.49
CA GLN A 203 30.20 -44.26 17.61
C GLN A 203 29.57 -44.65 18.95
N VAL A 204 28.30 -44.35 19.17
CA VAL A 204 27.56 -44.79 20.36
C VAL A 204 27.40 -46.31 20.38
N LYS A 205 27.04 -46.94 19.25
CA LYS A 205 26.96 -48.42 19.15
C LYS A 205 28.28 -49.12 19.40
N ALA A 206 29.40 -48.47 19.06
CA ALA A 206 30.74 -48.96 19.34
C ALA A 206 31.23 -48.67 20.78
N GLY A 207 30.43 -47.97 21.60
CA GLY A 207 30.79 -47.59 22.97
C GLY A 207 31.86 -46.51 23.06
N ILE A 208 32.11 -45.76 21.97
CA ILE A 208 33.12 -44.70 21.91
C ILE A 208 32.60 -43.41 22.55
N ILE A 209 31.30 -43.13 22.39
CA ILE A 209 30.63 -41.92 22.88
C ILE A 209 29.39 -42.32 23.69
N GLU A 210 29.05 -41.51 24.69
CA GLU A 210 27.86 -41.70 25.52
C GLU A 210 26.54 -41.47 24.75
N PRO A 211 25.48 -42.27 25.01
CA PRO A 211 24.16 -42.09 24.39
C PRO A 211 23.54 -40.70 24.58
N ASP A 212 23.87 -40.00 25.67
CA ASP A 212 23.35 -38.67 25.97
C ASP A 212 23.70 -37.64 24.89
N THR A 213 24.87 -37.79 24.26
CA THR A 213 25.31 -36.92 23.15
C THR A 213 24.40 -37.10 21.92
N LEU A 214 23.98 -38.34 21.64
CA LEU A 214 23.05 -38.66 20.56
C LEU A 214 21.65 -38.11 20.84
N TRP A 215 21.20 -38.20 22.09
CA TRP A 215 19.94 -37.61 22.53
C TRP A 215 19.93 -36.08 22.36
N ALA A 216 20.98 -35.40 22.83
CA ALA A 216 21.10 -33.95 22.71
C ALA A 216 21.09 -33.47 21.25
N LEU A 217 21.77 -34.18 20.34
CA LEU A 217 21.74 -33.87 18.91
C LEU A 217 20.35 -34.08 18.30
N THR A 218 19.66 -35.16 18.67
CA THR A 218 18.30 -35.47 18.21
C THR A 218 17.30 -34.41 18.67
N GLU A 219 17.38 -33.99 19.94
CA GLU A 219 16.55 -32.91 20.48
C GLU A 219 16.80 -31.59 19.74
N LYS A 220 18.06 -31.28 19.43
CA LYS A 220 18.42 -30.10 18.63
C LYS A 220 17.81 -30.14 17.22
N ILE A 221 17.83 -31.29 16.55
CA ILE A 221 17.20 -31.48 15.24
C ILE A 221 15.67 -31.29 15.35
N MET A 222 15.02 -31.87 16.35
CA MET A 222 13.58 -31.72 16.57
C MET A 222 13.17 -30.26 16.83
N ASN A 223 14.00 -29.53 17.58
CA ASN A 223 13.82 -28.09 17.80
C ASN A 223 13.96 -27.28 16.51
N LEU A 224 14.90 -27.64 15.63
CA LEU A 224 15.04 -27.01 14.31
C LEU A 224 13.84 -27.30 13.42
N ASP A 225 13.32 -28.52 13.42
CA ASP A 225 12.13 -28.89 12.65
C ASP A 225 10.91 -28.04 13.02
N THR A 226 10.70 -27.85 14.33
CA THR A 226 9.61 -27.00 14.82
C THR A 226 9.80 -25.55 14.36
N LYS A 227 11.02 -25.02 14.39
CA LYS A 227 11.32 -23.65 13.90
C LYS A 227 11.10 -23.51 12.40
N ILE A 228 11.59 -24.46 11.60
CA ILE A 228 11.40 -24.48 10.14
C ILE A 228 9.91 -24.53 9.79
N TYR A 229 9.15 -25.38 10.48
CA TYR A 229 7.70 -25.47 10.30
C TYR A 229 7.01 -24.13 10.58
N ASN A 230 7.34 -23.49 11.72
CA ASN A 230 6.78 -22.20 12.09
C ASN A 230 7.13 -21.10 11.08
N LEU A 231 8.39 -21.01 10.63
CA LEU A 231 8.79 -20.07 9.58
C LEU A 231 8.06 -20.32 8.27
N SER A 232 7.90 -21.59 7.87
CA SER A 232 7.15 -21.93 6.66
C SER A 232 5.67 -21.54 6.76
N SER A 233 5.07 -21.66 7.94
CA SER A 233 3.69 -21.25 8.18
C SER A 233 3.54 -19.72 8.12
N GLN A 234 4.44 -18.99 8.77
CA GLN A 234 4.47 -17.52 8.74
C GLN A 234 4.69 -17.01 7.33
N PHE A 235 5.63 -17.60 6.59
CA PHE A 235 5.90 -17.25 5.20
C PHE A 235 4.65 -17.43 4.32
N LYS A 236 3.99 -18.59 4.40
CA LYS A 236 2.74 -18.84 3.65
C LYS A 236 1.66 -17.82 4.02
N THR A 237 1.43 -17.62 5.31
CA THR A 237 0.39 -16.71 5.81
C THR A 237 0.65 -15.27 5.34
N LEU A 238 1.89 -14.79 5.43
CA LEU A 238 2.27 -13.45 4.98
C LEU A 238 2.11 -13.31 3.45
N LYS A 239 2.51 -14.32 2.68
CA LYS A 239 2.38 -14.33 1.22
C LYS A 239 0.92 -14.24 0.78
N TRP A 240 0.08 -15.13 1.31
CA TRP A 240 -1.36 -15.14 1.03
C TRP A 240 -2.05 -13.87 1.49
N GLY A 241 -1.73 -13.40 2.70
CA GLY A 241 -2.27 -12.15 3.23
C GLY A 241 -1.94 -10.96 2.34
N THR A 242 -0.68 -10.84 1.89
CA THR A 242 -0.22 -9.77 1.00
C THR A 242 -0.95 -9.80 -0.35
N ALA A 243 -1.07 -10.99 -0.95
CA ALA A 243 -1.79 -11.14 -2.21
C ALA A 243 -3.27 -10.74 -2.09
N ALA A 244 -3.95 -11.20 -1.03
CA ALA A 244 -5.36 -10.93 -0.79
C ALA A 244 -5.64 -9.45 -0.48
N THR A 245 -4.80 -8.80 0.31
CA THR A 245 -5.03 -7.40 0.72
C THR A 245 -4.65 -6.39 -0.36
N LEU A 246 -3.56 -6.64 -1.09
CA LEU A 246 -3.01 -5.66 -2.04
C LEU A 246 -3.37 -5.94 -3.50
N GLY A 247 -3.63 -7.20 -3.86
CA GLY A 247 -3.81 -7.61 -5.25
C GLY A 247 -5.19 -7.36 -5.85
N GLY A 248 -6.21 -7.10 -5.03
CA GLY A 248 -7.58 -6.84 -5.48
C GLY A 248 -8.07 -7.92 -6.44
N GLY A 249 -8.56 -7.52 -7.62
CA GLY A 249 -9.03 -8.45 -8.66
C GLY A 249 -7.94 -9.32 -9.30
N LYS A 250 -6.66 -8.98 -9.13
CA LYS A 250 -5.50 -9.72 -9.69
C LYS A 250 -4.64 -10.37 -8.59
N TRP A 251 -5.22 -10.69 -7.44
CA TRP A 251 -4.51 -11.29 -6.30
C TRP A 251 -3.75 -12.59 -6.67
N GLN A 252 -4.28 -13.40 -7.58
CA GLN A 252 -3.61 -14.63 -8.05
C GLN A 252 -2.31 -14.33 -8.80
N LYS A 253 -2.30 -13.29 -9.64
CA LYS A 253 -1.10 -12.85 -10.37
C LYS A 253 -0.06 -12.26 -9.42
N LEU A 254 -0.51 -11.50 -8.40
CA LEU A 254 0.37 -11.00 -7.35
C LEU A 254 0.99 -12.16 -6.55
N LEU A 255 0.21 -13.19 -6.25
CA LEU A 255 0.71 -14.38 -5.56
C LEU A 255 1.82 -15.09 -6.36
N GLN A 256 1.65 -15.22 -7.68
CA GLN A 256 2.66 -15.80 -8.58
C GLN A 256 3.95 -14.97 -8.60
N MET A 257 3.85 -13.65 -8.71
CA MET A 257 5.01 -12.76 -8.68
C MET A 257 5.73 -12.80 -7.32
N LEU A 258 4.97 -12.89 -6.22
CA LEU A 258 5.55 -13.07 -4.88
C LEU A 258 6.26 -14.41 -4.74
N ASP A 259 5.78 -15.46 -5.42
CA ASP A 259 6.46 -16.75 -5.47
C ASP A 259 7.79 -16.64 -6.22
N GLU A 260 7.81 -16.04 -7.41
CA GLU A 260 9.02 -15.83 -8.21
C GLU A 260 10.11 -15.05 -7.46
N ILE A 261 9.73 -14.03 -6.70
CA ILE A 261 10.67 -13.20 -5.92
C ILE A 261 11.26 -13.95 -4.71
N SER A 262 10.58 -14.99 -4.25
CA SER A 262 10.93 -15.74 -3.05
C SER A 262 11.62 -17.08 -3.32
N THR A 263 11.84 -17.41 -4.59
CA THR A 263 12.56 -18.62 -5.04
C THR A 263 14.06 -18.40 -5.05
#